data_AF-A0A4R4VWL3-F1
#
_entry.id   AF-A0A4R4VWL3-F1
#
_cell.length_a   1.000
_cell.length_b   1.000
_cell.length_c   1.000
_cell.angle_alpha   90.00
_cell.angle_beta   90.00
_cell.angle_gamma   90.00
#
_symmetry.space_group_name_H-M   'P 1'
#
loop_
_entity.id
_entity.type
_entity.pdbx_description
1 polymer ?
#
loop_
_entity_poly.entity_id
_entity_poly.type
_entity_poly.pdbx_seq_one_letter_code
_entity_poly.pdbx_strand_id
1 'polypeptide(L)' 'MKLRFLGSTSDDGQCPTLYETDRGTIVVQGDQVTDPEALAQLRDVLPGETFVEIPRELLRFAEGS' A
#
# COMPACT_ATOMS: atom_id res chain seq x y z
N MET A 1 -9.29 7.20 12.88
CA MET A 1 -8.58 5.98 12.44
C MET A 1 -7.22 5.99 13.10
N LYS A 2 -6.81 4.89 13.75
CA LYS A 2 -5.46 4.72 14.28
C LYS A 2 -4.68 3.76 13.39
N LEU A 3 -3.39 4.02 13.20
CA LEU A 3 -2.49 3.22 12.38
C LEU A 3 -1.43 2.59 13.27
N ARG A 4 -1.19 1.29 13.09
CA ARG A 4 -0.10 0.54 13.71
C ARG A 4 0.86 0.13 12.60
N PHE A 5 2.13 0.49 12.74
CA PHE A 5 3.17 0.08 11.80
C PHE A 5 3.34 -1.43 11.82
N LEU A 6 3.36 -2.06 10.63
CA LEU A 6 3.60 -3.49 10.45
C LEU A 6 5.01 -3.75 9.92
N GLY A 7 5.50 -2.93 9.00
CA GLY A 7 6.82 -3.11 8.44
C GLY A 7 7.09 -2.22 7.23
N SER A 8 8.36 -2.10 6.89
CA SER A 8 8.86 -1.45 5.68
C SER A 8 9.97 -2.31 5.07
N THR A 9 10.21 -2.10 3.78
CA THR A 9 11.31 -2.76 3.04
C THR A 9 12.58 -1.90 2.99
N SER A 10 12.61 -0.78 3.74
CA SER A 10 13.74 0.16 3.77
C SER A 10 14.74 -0.13 4.89
N ASP A 11 16.03 0.00 4.56
CA ASP A 11 17.12 0.21 5.52
C ASP A 11 17.38 1.72 5.76
N ASP A 12 17.01 2.61 4.81
CA ASP A 12 17.39 4.04 4.80
C ASP A 12 16.22 5.04 4.54
N GLY A 13 14.98 4.64 4.82
CA GLY A 13 13.85 5.59 5.02
C GLY A 13 13.05 6.06 3.80
N GLN A 14 13.28 5.53 2.59
CA GLN A 14 12.51 5.90 1.38
C GLN A 14 11.57 4.81 0.84
N CYS A 15 11.44 3.66 1.51
CA CYS A 15 10.67 2.53 0.98
C CYS A 15 9.21 2.49 1.45
N PRO A 16 8.36 1.80 0.67
CA PRO A 16 6.96 1.59 1.00
C PRO A 16 6.76 0.90 2.34
N THR A 17 5.65 1.24 2.98
CA THR A 17 5.36 0.89 4.37
C THR A 17 3.95 0.35 4.50
N LEU A 18 3.78 -0.66 5.35
CA LEU A 18 2.51 -1.28 5.65
C LEU A 18 2.04 -0.92 7.06
N TYR A 19 0.76 -0.58 7.19
CA TYR A 19 0.13 -0.28 8.46
C TYR A 19 -1.17 -1.07 8.62
N GLU A 20 -1.46 -1.51 9.84
CA GLU A 20 -2.79 -2.00 10.22
C GLU A 20 -3.61 -0.86 10.83
N THR A 21 -4.90 -0.90 10.59
CA THR A 21 -5.86 0.04 11.17
C THR A 21 -6.59 -0.61 12.33
N ASP A 22 -7.08 0.18 13.29
CA ASP A 22 -7.89 -0.38 14.40
C ASP A 22 -9.22 -1.02 13.97
N ARG A 23 -9.50 -1.03 12.66
CA ARG A 23 -10.68 -1.65 12.04
C ARG A 23 -10.36 -3.02 11.40
N GLY A 24 -9.14 -3.53 11.53
CA GLY A 24 -8.71 -4.77 10.88
C GLY A 24 -8.52 -4.64 9.37
N THR A 25 -8.31 -3.42 8.86
CA THR A 25 -7.93 -3.18 7.46
C THR A 25 -6.46 -2.78 7.37
N ILE A 26 -5.94 -2.69 6.15
CA ILE A 26 -4.54 -2.35 5.88
C ILE A 26 -4.47 -1.01 5.15
N VAL A 27 -3.48 -0.21 5.51
CA VAL A 27 -3.05 0.98 4.75
C VAL A 27 -1.66 0.72 4.19
N VAL A 28 -1.51 0.98 2.91
CA VAL A 28 -0.26 0.77 2.15
C VAL A 28 0.26 2.13 1.71
N GLN A 29 1.52 2.41 2.00
CA GLN A 29 2.28 3.49 1.36
C GLN A 29 3.09 2.91 0.21
N GLY A 30 3.06 3.54 -0.96
CA GLY A 30 3.84 3.17 -2.14
C GLY A 30 3.89 4.30 -3.16
N ASP A 31 4.46 4.01 -4.33
CA ASP A 31 4.57 4.97 -5.43
C ASP A 31 3.24 5.07 -6.16
N GLN A 32 2.73 6.29 -6.36
CA GLN A 32 1.46 6.48 -7.04
C GLN A 32 1.55 6.00 -8.50
N VAL A 33 0.62 5.14 -8.91
CA VAL A 33 0.46 4.75 -10.31
C VAL A 33 -0.10 5.94 -11.08
N THR A 34 0.70 6.49 -11.99
CA THR A 34 0.36 7.66 -12.81
C THR A 34 0.33 7.34 -14.30
N ASP A 35 0.78 6.15 -14.69
CA ASP A 35 0.78 5.70 -16.07
C ASP A 35 -0.66 5.48 -16.58
N PRO A 36 -1.09 6.18 -17.65
CA PRO A 36 -2.48 6.11 -18.12
C PRO A 36 -2.85 4.74 -18.69
N GLU A 37 -1.90 4.00 -19.27
CA GLU A 37 -2.17 2.66 -19.81
C GLU A 37 -2.37 1.63 -18.69
N ALA A 38 -1.60 1.74 -17.61
CA ALA A 38 -1.79 0.95 -16.40
C ALA A 38 -3.12 1.29 -15.71
N LEU A 39 -3.45 2.58 -15.57
CA LEU A 39 -4.71 3.02 -14.97
C LEU A 39 -5.92 2.54 -15.77
N ALA A 40 -5.84 2.50 -17.10
CA ALA A 40 -6.92 1.99 -17.96
C ALA A 40 -7.19 0.49 -17.81
N GLN A 41 -6.26 -0.28 -17.22
CA GLN A 41 -6.42 -1.71 -16.96
C GLN A 41 -7.08 -2.00 -15.61
N LEU A 42 -7.21 -1.00 -14.74
CA LEU A 42 -7.89 -1.14 -13.46
C LEU A 42 -9.39 -1.35 -13.66
N ARG A 43 -9.99 -2.14 -12.76
CA ARG A 43 -11.41 -2.49 -12.82
C ARG A 43 -12.16 -1.81 -11.68
N ASP A 44 -13.39 -1.39 -11.97
CA ASP A 44 -14.35 -0.91 -10.97
C ASP A 44 -13.85 0.30 -10.14
N VAL A 45 -13.05 1.18 -10.77
CA VAL A 45 -12.46 2.36 -10.12
C VAL A 45 -13.55 3.37 -9.73
N LEU A 46 -13.59 3.71 -8.44
CA LEU A 46 -14.47 4.66 -7.80
C LEU A 46 -13.81 6.04 -7.64
N PRO A 47 -14.61 7.11 -7.59
CA PRO A 47 -14.09 8.44 -7.31
C PRO A 47 -13.40 8.49 -5.95
N GLY A 48 -12.17 9.02 -5.93
CA GLY A 48 -11.36 9.19 -4.72
C GLY A 48 -10.43 8.02 -4.39
N GLU A 49 -10.39 6.98 -5.21
CA GLU A 49 -9.38 5.92 -5.09
C GLU A 49 -8.04 6.34 -5.69
N THR A 50 -6.96 5.93 -5.01
CA THR A 50 -5.57 6.10 -5.46
C THR A 50 -4.92 4.73 -5.48
N PHE A 51 -4.18 4.44 -6.55
CA PHE A 51 -3.46 3.20 -6.72
C PHE A 51 -1.98 3.45 -6.51
N VAL A 52 -1.33 2.55 -5.77
CA VAL A 52 0.09 2.62 -5.49
C VAL A 52 0.77 1.30 -5.86
N GLU A 53 2.00 1.40 -6.34
CA GLU A 53 2.89 0.27 -6.56
C GLU A 53 3.74 0.03 -5.31
N ILE A 54 3.90 -1.24 -4.94
CA ILE A 54 4.76 -1.69 -3.84
C ILE A 54 5.53 -2.96 -4.22
N PRO A 55 6.73 -3.19 -3.65
CA PRO A 55 7.41 -4.47 -3.70
C PRO A 55 6.54 -5.57 -3.11
N ARG A 56 6.43 -6.69 -3.84
CA ARG A 56 5.69 -7.90 -3.40
C ARG A 56 6.07 -8.39 -2.00
N GLU A 57 7.34 -8.22 -1.61
CA GLU A 57 7.84 -8.68 -0.32
C GLU A 57 7.23 -7.91 0.86
N LEU A 58 6.70 -6.70 0.65
CA LEU A 58 6.05 -5.92 1.70
C LEU A 58 4.81 -6.64 2.26
N LEU A 59 4.15 -7.46 1.45
CA LEU A 59 2.95 -8.20 1.87
C LEU A 59 3.24 -9.22 2.97
N ARG A 60 4.49 -9.65 3.17
CA ARG A 60 4.87 -10.56 4.27
C ARG A 60 4.55 -9.99 5.65
N PHE A 61 4.51 -8.66 5.78
CA PHE A 61 4.19 -7.99 7.03
C PHE A 61 2.68 -8.03 7.36
N ALA A 62 1.83 -8.39 6.40
CA ALA A 62 0.39 -8.55 6.59
C ALA A 62 0.01 -9.90 7.22
N GLU A 63 0.79 -10.96 6.96
CA GLU A 63 0.43 -12.34 7.30
C GLU A 63 0.76 -12.74 8.75
N GLY A 64 1.44 -11.86 9.49
CA GLY A 64 1.98 -12.17 10.82
C GLY A 64 1.50 -11.26 11.94
N SER A 65 0.40 -10.51 11.75
CA SER A 65 -0.04 -9.50 12.72
C SER A 65 -1.34 -9.78 13.45
#